data_AF-A0A1F8NKX9-F1
#
_entry.id   AF-A0A1F8NKX9-F1
#
_cell.length_a   1.000
_cell.length_b   1.000
_cell.length_c   1.000
_cell.angle_alpha   90.00
_cell.angle_beta   90.00
_cell.angle_gamma   90.00
#
_symmetry.space_group_name_H-M   'P 1'
#
loop_
_entity.id
_entity.type
_entity.pdbx_description
1 polymer ?
#
loop_
_entity_poly.entity_id
_entity_poly.type
_entity_poly.pdbx_seq_one_letter_code
_entity_poly.pdbx_strand_id
1 'polypeptide(L)' 'MDGEGGWKVRALVIGGILGALTGIGTAYLVVRRSETSGSPPRMSTGEGLRIGLLVLGMLRQVSQLGDDEHRG' A
#
# COMPACT_ATOMS: atom_id res chain seq x y z
N MET A 1 -7.58 -26.20 9.03
CA MET A 1 -6.38 -25.71 9.74
C MET A 1 -6.89 -24.64 10.67
N ASP A 2 -7.45 -25.09 11.79
CA ASP A 2 -8.25 -24.29 12.69
C ASP A 2 -7.56 -24.37 14.05
N GLY A 3 -6.75 -23.36 14.32
CA GLY A 3 -5.94 -23.20 15.51
C GLY A 3 -5.49 -21.74 15.54
N GLU A 4 -5.41 -21.15 16.72
CA GLU A 4 -5.42 -19.71 17.04
C GLU A 4 -4.48 -18.77 16.24
N GLY A 5 -3.57 -19.28 15.41
CA GLY A 5 -2.74 -18.53 14.46
C GLY A 5 -3.33 -18.37 13.04
N GLY A 6 -4.36 -19.13 12.67
CA GLY A 6 -4.89 -19.18 11.30
C GLY A 6 -5.46 -17.84 10.81
N TRP A 7 -6.12 -17.08 11.68
CA TRP A 7 -6.69 -15.77 11.33
C TRP A 7 -5.61 -14.71 11.14
N LYS A 8 -4.51 -14.76 11.93
CA LYS A 8 -3.36 -13.85 11.80
C LYS A 8 -2.66 -14.07 10.46
N VAL A 9 -2.38 -15.34 10.14
CA VAL A 9 -1.79 -15.72 8.85
C VAL A 9 -2.72 -15.35 7.70
N ARG A 10 -4.04 -15.62 7.80
CA ARG A 10 -5.02 -15.19 6.80
C ARG A 10 -5.01 -13.68 6.59
N ALA A 11 -5.02 -12.90 7.67
CA ALA A 11 -5.01 -11.44 7.59
C ALA A 11 -3.75 -10.92 6.88
N LEU A 12 -2.58 -11.46 7.24
CA LEU A 12 -1.31 -11.12 6.60
C LEU A 12 -1.28 -11.50 5.12
N VAL A 13 -1.76 -12.69 4.77
CA VAL A 13 -1.81 -13.17 3.38
C VAL A 13 -2.78 -12.34 2.55
N ILE A 14 -3.99 -12.10 3.05
CA ILE A 14 -5.00 -11.30 2.35
C ILE A 14 -4.50 -9.86 2.17
N GLY A 15 -3.99 -9.24 3.24
CA GLY A 15 -3.44 -7.89 3.19
C GLY A 15 -2.25 -7.78 2.25
N GLY A 16 -1.34 -8.76 2.26
CA GLY A 16 -0.19 -8.83 1.37
C GLY A 16 -0.61 -8.95 -0.11
N ILE A 17 -1.56 -9.83 -0.42
CA ILE A 17 -2.09 -9.99 -1.79
C ILE A 17 -2.77 -8.71 -2.25
N LEU A 18 -3.65 -8.12 -1.43
CA LEU A 18 -4.35 -6.89 -1.78
C LEU A 18 -3.38 -5.71 -1.99
N GLY A 19 -2.39 -5.57 -1.12
CA GLY A 19 -1.35 -4.55 -1.24
C GLY A 19 -0.53 -4.73 -2.52
N ALA A 20 -0.11 -5.96 -2.82
CA ALA A 20 0.63 -6.27 -4.04
C ALA A 20 -0.20 -5.98 -5.31
N LEU A 21 -1.46 -6.42 -5.36
CA LEU A 21 -2.37 -6.16 -6.48
C LEU A 21 -2.58 -4.65 -6.68
N THR A 22 -2.74 -3.89 -5.59
CA THR A 22 -2.89 -2.44 -5.64
C THR A 22 -1.63 -1.75 -6.17
N GLY A 23 -0.45 -2.17 -5.70
CA GLY A 23 0.83 -1.65 -6.18
C GLY A 23 1.06 -1.93 -7.67
N ILE A 24 0.83 -3.18 -8.10
CA ILE A 24 0.94 -3.59 -9.51
C ILE A 24 -0.06 -2.84 -10.38
N GLY A 25 -1.32 -2.73 -9.96
CA GLY A 25 -2.36 -2.02 -10.69
C GLY A 25 -2.02 -0.53 -10.87
N THR A 26 -1.50 0.11 -9.83
CA THR A 26 -1.05 1.51 -9.89
C THR A 26 0.09 1.68 -10.89
N ALA A 27 1.10 0.80 -10.84
CA ALA A 27 2.22 0.81 -11.80
C ALA A 27 1.72 0.59 -13.24
N TYR A 28 0.78 -0.33 -13.45
CA TYR A 28 0.18 -0.57 -14.76
C TYR A 28 -0.52 0.68 -15.32
N LEU A 29 -1.30 1.38 -14.50
CA LEU A 29 -1.96 2.62 -14.92
C LEU A 29 -0.97 3.72 -15.31
N VAL A 30 0.15 3.83 -14.58
CA VAL A 30 1.22 4.78 -14.91
C VAL A 30 1.84 4.46 -16.28
N VAL A 31 2.16 3.20 -16.53
CA VAL A 31 2.70 2.75 -17.83
C VAL A 31 1.69 3.00 -18.94
N ARG A 32 0.43 2.58 -18.76
CA ARG A 32 -0.64 2.74 -19.75
C ARG A 32 -0.88 4.21 -20.11
N ARG A 33 -0.82 5.10 -19.13
CA ARG A 33 -0.91 6.55 -19.33
C ARG A 33 0.27 7.07 -20.16
N SER A 34 1.48 6.58 -19.88
CA SER A 34 2.68 6.97 -20.61
C SER A 34 2.63 6.55 -22.08
N GLU A 35 2.15 5.33 -22.35
CA GLU A 35 1.93 4.81 -23.70
C GLU A 35 0.89 5.65 -24.46
N THR A 36 -0.25 5.94 -23.81
CA THR A 36 -1.33 6.74 -24.41
C THR A 36 -0.91 8.19 -24.68
N SER A 37 -0.07 8.76 -23.81
CA SER A 37 0.38 10.16 -23.91
C SER A 37 1.65 10.32 -24.77
N GLY A 38 2.23 9.22 -25.28
CA GLY A 38 3.47 9.23 -26.07
C GLY A 38 4.68 9.81 -25.34
N SER A 39 4.63 9.92 -24.01
CA SER A 39 5.67 10.54 -23.19
C SER A 39 6.06 9.58 -22.06
N PRO A 40 7.36 9.38 -21.79
CA PRO A 40 7.78 8.56 -20.65
C PRO A 40 7.18 9.11 -19.36
N PRO A 41 6.89 8.25 -18.37
CA PRO A 41 6.34 8.70 -17.10
C PRO A 41 7.33 9.68 -16.46
N ARG A 42 6.94 10.95 -16.40
CA ARG A 42 7.75 12.02 -15.82
C ARG A 42 7.42 12.07 -14.34
N MET A 43 8.22 11.41 -13.52
CA MET A 43 8.16 11.53 -12.07
C MET A 43 9.48 12.16 -11.60
N SER A 44 9.37 13.30 -10.93
CA SER A 44 10.53 13.91 -10.30
C SER A 44 10.93 13.13 -9.02
N THR A 45 12.20 13.19 -8.64
CA THR A 45 12.67 12.64 -7.36
C THR A 45 11.86 13.17 -6.17
N GLY A 46 11.47 14.45 -6.22
CA GLY A 46 10.65 15.08 -5.18
C GLY A 46 9.23 14.52 -5.11
N GLU A 47 8.57 14.24 -6.25
CA GLU A 47 7.27 13.59 -6.26
C GLU A 47 7.34 12.16 -5.74
N GLY A 48 8.36 11.39 -6.15
CA GLY A 48 8.58 10.03 -5.64
C GLY A 48 8.74 10.01 -4.13
N LEU A 49 9.56 10.91 -3.58
CA LEU A 49 9.73 11.05 -2.14
C LEU A 49 8.42 11.45 -1.44
N ARG A 50 7.68 12.43 -1.98
CA ARG A 50 6.40 12.87 -1.41
C ARG A 50 5.37 11.74 -1.38
N ILE A 51 5.24 10.98 -2.46
CA ILE A 51 4.36 9.81 -2.54
C ILE A 51 4.78 8.79 -1.47
N GLY A 52 6.08 8.48 -1.36
CA GLY A 52 6.60 7.57 -0.35
C GLY A 52 6.27 8.01 1.07
N LEU A 53 6.45 9.30 1.38
CA LEU A 53 6.10 9.88 2.69
C LEU A 53 4.59 9.80 2.98
N LEU A 54 3.73 9.97 1.97
CA LEU A 54 2.28 9.80 2.13
C LEU A 54 1.91 8.36 2.47
N VAL A 55 2.49 7.38 1.77
CA VAL A 55 2.28 5.95 2.08
C VAL A 55 2.78 5.63 3.49
N LEU A 56 3.96 6.10 3.87
CA LEU A 56 4.49 5.92 5.23
C LEU A 56 3.60 6.57 6.30
N GLY A 57 3.07 7.76 6.02
CA GLY A 57 2.12 8.45 6.89
C GLY A 57 0.84 7.66 7.10
N MET A 58 0.29 7.07 6.03
CA MET A 58 -0.88 6.18 6.11
C MET A 58 -0.56 4.92 6.95
N LEU A 59 0.56 4.25 6.68
CA LEU A 59 0.96 3.06 7.44
C LEU A 59 1.09 3.38 8.93
N ARG A 60 1.71 4.52 9.27
CA ARG A 60 1.80 5.01 10.65
C ARG A 60 0.43 5.21 11.28
N GLN A 61 -0.52 5.85 10.59
CA GLN A 61 -1.86 6.05 11.11
C GLN A 61 -2.54 4.71 11.44
N VAL A 62 -2.50 3.76 10.50
CA VAL A 62 -3.08 2.41 10.70
C VAL A 62 -2.43 1.69 11.89
N SER A 63 -1.12 1.81 12.08
CA SER A 63 -0.45 1.22 13.25
C SER A 63 -0.90 1.85 14.57
N GLN A 64 -1.19 3.16 14.58
CA GLN A 64 -1.64 3.88 15.77
C GLN A 64 -3.11 3.59 16.12
N LEU A 65 -3.96 3.23 15.15
CA LEU A 65 -5.36 2.88 15.38
C LEU A 65 -5.54 1.68 16.35
N GLY A 66 -4.52 0.84 16.53
CA GLY A 66 -4.55 -0.28 17.47
C GLY A 66 -4.16 0.06 18.91
N ASP A 67 -3.55 1.24 19.14
CA ASP A 67 -3.01 1.61 20.46
C ASP A 67 -4.06 2.27 21.38
N ASP A 68 -5.22 2.67 20.85
CA ASP A 68 -6.25 3.41 21.59
C ASP A 68 -7.24 2.53 22.37
N GLU A 69 -7.24 1.21 22.17
CA GLU A 69 -8.21 0.24 22.76
C GLU A 69 -7.81 -0.28 24.16
N HIS A 70 -6.98 0.45 24.93
CA HIS A 70 -6.60 0.07 26.31
C HIS A 70 -6.67 1.20 27.34
N ARG A 71 -7.44 2.25 27.06
CA ARG A 71 -7.85 3.26 28.07
C ARG A 71 -9.37 3.39 28.12
N GLY A 72 -10.00 2.42 28.78
CA GLY A 72 -11.42 2.44 29.16
C GLY A 72 -11.60 1.67 30.46
#